data_AF-A0A2C6KHM2-F1
#
_entry.id   AF-A0A2C6KHM2-F1
#
_cell.length_a   1.000
_cell.length_b   1.000
_cell.length_c   1.000
_cell.angle_alpha   90.00
_cell.angle_beta   90.00
_cell.angle_gamma   90.00
#
_symmetry.space_group_name_H-M   'P 1'
#
loop_
_entity.id
_entity.type
_entity.pdbx_description
1 polymer ?
#
loop_
_entity_poly.entity_id
_entity_poly.type
_entity_poly.pdbx_seq_one_letter_code
_entity_poly.pdbx_strand_id
1 'polypeptide(L)'
;MSIKVTNEPPIGLKAGLHRSFTTMISQETLDKVDHEKWRSIVFATAFLHSIVQERRKFGPLGWCIPYEFNYSDLEASLFVIEKHLASTILVGQPLSWSTICYMIGEVQYGGRITDDLDRE
;
A
#
# COMPACT_ATOMS: atom_id res chain seq x y z
N MET A 1 -17.85 23.35 -27.90
CA MET A 1 -17.34 23.58 -26.52
C MET A 1 -16.90 22.25 -25.95
N SER A 2 -15.74 22.18 -25.31
CA SER A 2 -15.21 20.97 -24.66
C SER A 2 -14.72 21.36 -23.26
N ILE A 3 -14.95 20.48 -22.28
CA ILE A 3 -14.42 20.59 -20.93
C ILE A 3 -13.13 19.76 -20.88
N LYS A 4 -12.04 20.35 -20.40
CA LYS A 4 -10.77 19.67 -20.16
C LYS A 4 -10.62 19.39 -18.67
N VAL A 5 -10.28 18.15 -18.33
CA VAL A 5 -10.04 17.68 -16.96
C VAL A 5 -8.69 17.00 -16.92
N THR A 6 -7.87 17.30 -15.92
CA THR A 6 -6.58 16.65 -15.69
C THR A 6 -6.67 15.82 -14.40
N ASN A 7 -6.31 14.55 -14.46
CA ASN A 7 -6.35 13.61 -13.33
C ASN A 7 -4.92 13.19 -12.93
N GLU A 8 -4.09 14.18 -12.58
CA GLU A 8 -2.74 13.92 -12.09
C GLU A 8 -2.76 13.41 -10.64
N PRO A 9 -1.76 12.60 -10.24
CA PRO A 9 -1.66 12.15 -8.87
C PRO A 9 -1.49 13.32 -7.89
N PRO A 10 -2.11 13.25 -6.70
CA PRO A 10 -2.06 14.32 -5.71
C PRO A 10 -0.62 14.57 -5.26
N ILE A 11 -0.31 15.84 -4.97
CA ILE A 11 1.03 16.23 -4.55
C ILE A 11 1.12 16.20 -3.03
N GLY A 12 2.04 15.38 -2.51
CA GLY A 12 2.40 15.35 -1.11
C GLY A 12 1.73 14.19 -0.38
N LEU A 13 2.43 13.69 0.64
CA LEU A 13 2.07 12.48 1.37
C LEU A 13 0.65 12.51 1.95
N LYS A 14 0.25 13.64 2.55
CA LYS A 14 -1.10 13.83 3.11
C LYS A 14 -2.18 13.76 2.03
N ALA A 15 -1.92 14.33 0.85
CA ALA A 15 -2.88 14.35 -0.23
C ALA A 15 -2.99 12.97 -0.90
N GLY A 16 -1.87 12.25 -1.05
CA GLY A 16 -1.84 10.83 -1.46
C GLY A 16 -2.66 9.95 -0.53
N LEU A 17 -2.41 10.05 0.77
CA LEU A 17 -3.14 9.28 1.78
C LEU A 17 -4.64 9.63 1.79
N HIS A 18 -4.97 10.92 1.75
CA HIS A 18 -6.35 11.38 1.66
C HIS A 18 -7.07 10.80 0.44
N ARG A 19 -6.41 10.76 -0.73
CA ARG A 19 -6.97 10.15 -1.94
C ARG A 19 -7.22 8.66 -1.74
N SER A 20 -6.27 7.91 -1.18
CA SER A 20 -6.45 6.48 -0.89
C SER A 20 -7.67 6.22 0.00
N PHE A 21 -7.85 7.03 1.05
CA PHE A 21 -9.01 6.93 1.95
C PHE A 21 -10.33 7.46 1.36
N THR A 22 -10.28 8.34 0.37
CA THR A 22 -11.50 8.85 -0.29
C THR A 22 -11.97 7.93 -1.43
N THR A 23 -11.02 7.33 -2.15
CA THR A 23 -11.31 6.61 -3.40
C THR A 23 -11.50 5.11 -3.19
N MET A 24 -10.79 4.51 -2.23
CA MET A 24 -10.64 3.05 -2.17
C MET A 24 -10.89 2.46 -0.79
N ILE A 25 -10.31 3.05 0.26
CA ILE A 25 -10.44 2.52 1.62
C ILE A 25 -11.79 2.99 2.18
N SER A 26 -12.83 2.20 1.93
CA SER A 26 -14.15 2.39 2.49
C SER A 26 -14.21 1.99 3.97
N GLN A 27 -15.27 2.44 4.65
CA GLN A 27 -15.58 2.00 6.01
C GLN A 27 -15.74 0.47 6.08
N GLU A 28 -16.33 -0.14 5.05
CA GLU A 28 -16.44 -1.60 4.94
C GLU A 28 -15.06 -2.26 5.00
N THR A 29 -14.07 -1.77 4.23
CA THR A 29 -12.68 -2.28 4.29
C THR A 29 -12.09 -2.18 5.69
N LEU A 30 -12.37 -1.10 6.43
CA LEU A 30 -11.89 -0.91 7.80
C LEU A 30 -12.55 -1.84 8.83
N ASP A 31 -13.71 -2.40 8.49
CA ASP A 31 -14.50 -3.28 9.36
C ASP A 31 -14.45 -4.76 8.93
N LYS A 32 -13.75 -5.08 7.83
CA LYS A 32 -13.64 -6.44 7.30
C LYS A 32 -13.01 -7.46 8.24
N VAL A 33 -12.04 -7.04 9.07
CA VAL A 33 -11.32 -7.93 9.98
C VAL A 33 -11.54 -7.45 11.40
N ASP A 34 -12.16 -8.30 12.22
CA ASP A 34 -12.37 -8.07 13.64
C ASP A 34 -11.08 -8.35 14.43
N HIS A 35 -10.14 -7.40 14.34
CA HIS A 35 -8.87 -7.45 15.05
C HIS A 35 -8.38 -6.03 15.37
N GLU A 36 -7.93 -5.80 16.60
CA GLU A 36 -7.52 -4.47 17.10
C GLU A 36 -6.46 -3.79 16.20
N LYS A 37 -5.58 -4.59 15.59
CA LYS A 37 -4.48 -4.11 14.75
C LYS A 37 -4.86 -3.87 13.28
N TRP A 38 -6.03 -4.34 12.82
CA TRP A 38 -6.40 -4.29 11.40
C TRP A 38 -6.36 -2.87 10.84
N ARG A 39 -7.03 -1.93 11.51
CA ARG A 39 -7.08 -0.52 11.08
C ARG A 39 -5.70 0.13 11.04
N SER A 40 -4.84 -0.19 12.00
CA SER A 40 -3.46 0.29 12.03
C SER A 40 -2.63 -0.26 10.87
N ILE A 41 -2.85 -1.53 10.51
CA ILE A 41 -2.17 -2.16 9.35
C ILE A 41 -2.66 -1.53 8.05
N VAL A 42 -3.98 -1.35 7.87
CA VAL A 42 -4.54 -0.68 6.68
C VAL A 42 -3.94 0.72 6.52
N PHE A 43 -3.87 1.49 7.59
CA PHE A 43 -3.26 2.81 7.58
C PHE A 43 -1.77 2.74 7.22
N ALA A 44 -1.00 1.84 7.85
CA ALA A 44 0.42 1.69 7.59
C ALA A 44 0.70 1.32 6.11
N THR A 45 -0.09 0.41 5.53
CA THR A 45 0.02 0.02 4.12
C THR A 45 -0.35 1.17 3.18
N ALA A 46 -1.41 1.92 3.47
CA ALA A 46 -1.80 3.10 2.68
C ALA A 46 -0.76 4.23 2.78
N PHE A 47 -0.13 4.37 3.95
CA PHE A 47 0.96 5.31 4.18
C PHE A 47 2.21 4.92 3.39
N LEU A 48 2.61 3.64 3.43
CA LEU A 48 3.69 3.11 2.59
C LEU A 48 3.43 3.35 1.11
N HIS A 49 2.22 3.05 0.63
CA HIS A 49 1.81 3.29 -0.75
C HIS A 49 2.03 4.76 -1.16
N SER A 50 1.65 5.68 -0.28
CA SER A 50 1.83 7.11 -0.52
C SER A 50 3.32 7.50 -0.52
N ILE A 51 4.15 6.90 0.35
CA ILE A 51 5.60 7.13 0.37
C ILE A 51 6.25 6.69 -0.95
N VAL A 52 5.98 5.47 -1.41
CA VAL A 52 6.65 4.94 -2.61
C VAL A 52 6.27 5.72 -3.87
N GLN A 53 5.02 6.22 -3.94
CA GLN A 53 4.57 7.12 -5.00
C GLN A 53 5.27 8.48 -4.95
N GLU A 54 5.35 9.10 -3.76
CA GLU A 54 6.02 10.40 -3.60
C GLU A 54 7.53 10.30 -3.86
N ARG A 55 8.16 9.19 -3.48
CA ARG A 55 9.59 8.93 -3.68
C ARG A 55 10.01 9.01 -5.15
N ARG A 56 9.12 8.65 -6.09
CA ARG A 56 9.35 8.76 -7.54
C ARG A 56 9.65 10.19 -8.01
N LYS A 57 9.17 11.21 -7.28
CA LYS A 57 9.39 12.63 -7.64
C LYS A 57 10.85 13.07 -7.54
N PHE A 58 11.66 12.34 -6.78
CA PHE A 58 13.09 12.64 -6.60
C PHE A 58 13.96 12.04 -7.72
N GLY A 59 13.35 11.41 -8.74
CA GLY A 59 14.08 10.80 -9.85
C GLY A 59 15.09 9.74 -9.36
N PRO A 60 16.32 9.71 -9.89
CA PRO A 60 17.36 8.76 -9.50
C PRO A 60 17.77 8.79 -8.02
N LEU A 61 17.49 9.88 -7.29
CA LEU A 61 17.72 9.94 -5.83
C LEU A 61 16.63 9.20 -5.05
N GLY A 62 15.46 9.02 -5.64
CA GLY A 62 14.36 8.25 -5.07
C GLY A 62 14.47 6.78 -5.45
N TRP A 63 14.47 6.50 -6.76
CA TRP A 63 14.57 5.15 -7.31
C TRP A 63 15.55 5.16 -8.48
N CYS A 64 16.42 4.15 -8.57
CA CYS A 64 17.27 3.96 -9.74
C CYS A 64 16.43 3.77 -11.00
N ILE A 65 15.30 3.05 -10.89
CA ILE A 65 14.35 2.83 -11.98
C ILE A 65 12.98 3.44 -11.62
N PRO A 66 12.30 4.17 -12.53
CA PRO A 66 11.04 4.84 -12.22
C PRO A 66 9.86 3.85 -12.19
N TYR A 67 9.75 3.07 -11.12
CA TYR A 67 8.66 2.11 -10.91
C TYR A 67 7.29 2.81 -10.83
N GLU A 68 6.28 2.17 -11.42
CA GLU A 68 4.92 2.64 -11.40
C GLU A 68 4.08 1.83 -10.40
N PHE A 69 3.94 2.39 -9.20
CA PHE A 69 3.04 1.88 -8.16
C PHE A 69 1.67 2.53 -8.30
N ASN A 70 0.63 1.72 -8.39
CA ASN A 70 -0.73 2.16 -8.62
C ASN A 70 -1.72 1.52 -7.62
N TYR A 71 -3.00 1.85 -7.75
CA TYR A 71 -4.02 1.39 -6.81
C TYR A 71 -4.17 -0.12 -6.73
N SER A 72 -3.91 -0.87 -7.80
CA SER A 72 -4.00 -2.34 -7.74
C SER A 72 -2.96 -2.93 -6.78
N ASP A 73 -1.81 -2.27 -6.61
CA ASP A 73 -0.77 -2.73 -5.66
C ASP A 73 -1.24 -2.58 -4.21
N LEU A 74 -1.90 -1.46 -3.90
CA LEU A 74 -2.52 -1.25 -2.60
C LEU A 74 -3.66 -2.24 -2.36
N GLU A 75 -4.51 -2.49 -3.38
CA GLU A 75 -5.62 -3.44 -3.29
C GLU A 75 -5.14 -4.85 -2.97
N ALA A 76 -4.19 -5.32 -3.78
CA ALA A 76 -3.61 -6.65 -3.66
C ALA A 76 -2.91 -6.82 -2.31
N SER A 77 -2.21 -5.78 -1.84
CA SER A 77 -1.59 -5.77 -0.51
C SER A 77 -2.61 -5.92 0.60
N LEU A 78 -3.66 -5.11 0.61
CA LEU A 78 -4.69 -5.18 1.64
C LEU A 78 -5.44 -6.52 1.59
N PHE A 79 -5.70 -7.05 0.40
CA PHE A 79 -6.34 -8.35 0.23
C PHE A 79 -5.50 -9.50 0.80
N VAL A 80 -4.20 -9.55 0.52
CA VAL A 80 -3.32 -10.61 1.05
C VAL A 80 -3.22 -10.53 2.57
N ILE A 81 -3.11 -9.32 3.13
CA ILE A 81 -3.08 -9.11 4.58
C ILE A 81 -4.42 -9.55 5.20
N GLU A 82 -5.55 -9.17 4.61
CA GLU A 82 -6.90 -9.58 5.05
C GLU A 82 -6.99 -11.11 5.17
N LYS A 83 -6.57 -11.83 4.11
CA LYS A 83 -6.59 -13.30 4.10
C LYS A 83 -5.64 -13.91 5.12
N HIS A 84 -4.45 -13.34 5.28
CA HIS A 84 -3.49 -13.79 6.28
C HIS A 84 -4.06 -13.65 7.70
N LEU A 85 -4.58 -12.47 8.05
CA LEU A 85 -5.16 -12.23 9.38
C LEU A 85 -6.37 -13.12 9.63
N ALA A 86 -7.28 -13.26 8.67
CA ALA A 86 -8.43 -14.14 8.80
C ALA A 86 -8.00 -15.58 9.10
N SER A 87 -7.00 -16.11 8.39
CA SER A 87 -6.47 -17.44 8.66
C SER A 87 -5.77 -17.56 10.01
N THR A 88 -5.01 -16.55 10.42
CA THR A 88 -4.30 -16.54 11.71
C THR A 88 -5.26 -16.52 12.89
N ILE A 89 -6.32 -15.69 12.80
CA ILE A 89 -7.37 -15.58 13.82
C ILE A 89 -8.15 -16.90 13.94
N LEU A 90 -8.54 -17.52 12.82
CA LEU A 90 -9.25 -18.79 12.81
C LEU A 90 -8.49 -19.93 13.53
N VAL A 91 -7.15 -19.94 13.41
CA VAL A 91 -6.29 -20.96 14.03
C VAL A 91 -5.83 -20.55 15.44
N GLY A 92 -6.18 -19.34 15.90
CA GLY A 92 -5.77 -18.81 17.20
C GLY A 92 -4.27 -18.58 17.33
N GLN A 93 -3.56 -18.38 16.22
CA GLN A 93 -2.13 -18.13 16.21
C GLN A 93 -1.84 -16.63 16.47
N PRO A 94 -0.68 -16.30 17.08
CA PRO A 94 -0.28 -14.92 17.23
C PRO A 94 0.06 -14.29 15.88
N LEU A 95 -0.20 -12.99 15.75
CA LEU A 95 0.14 -12.22 14.57
C LEU A 95 1.67 -12.10 14.38
N SER A 96 2.18 -12.58 13.25
CA SER A 96 3.60 -12.46 12.89
C SER A 96 3.87 -11.18 12.10
N TRP A 97 4.48 -10.19 12.75
CA TRP A 97 4.81 -8.91 12.10
C TRP A 97 5.84 -9.08 10.97
N SER A 98 6.83 -9.95 11.16
CA SER A 98 7.83 -10.26 10.12
C SER A 98 7.18 -10.82 8.86
N THR A 99 6.15 -11.64 9.01
CA THR A 99 5.40 -12.18 7.86
C THR A 99 4.63 -11.10 7.13
N ILE A 100 4.00 -10.15 7.84
CA ILE A 100 3.32 -9.01 7.21
C ILE A 100 4.31 -8.13 6.45
N CYS A 101 5.43 -7.77 7.08
CA CYS A 101 6.48 -6.99 6.42
C CYS A 101 7.03 -7.70 5.19
N TYR A 102 7.27 -9.00 5.26
CA TYR A 102 7.72 -9.79 4.12
C TYR A 102 6.68 -9.80 2.98
N MET A 103 5.40 -10.04 3.29
CA MET A 103 4.35 -10.05 2.28
C MET A 103 4.23 -8.68 1.59
N ILE A 104 4.25 -7.58 2.33
CA ILE A 104 4.12 -6.24 1.73
C ILE A 104 5.41 -5.84 0.99
N GLY A 105 6.54 -5.94 1.68
CA GLY A 105 7.85 -5.46 1.23
C GLY A 105 8.41 -6.30 0.10
N GLU A 106 8.56 -7.61 0.30
CA GLU A 106 9.20 -8.49 -0.69
C GLU A 106 8.23 -8.92 -1.79
N VAL A 107 6.99 -9.27 -1.42
CA VAL A 107 6.07 -9.89 -2.39
C VAL A 107 5.27 -8.84 -3.16
N GLN A 108 4.57 -7.94 -2.48
CA GLN A 108 3.65 -7.00 -3.16
C GLN A 108 4.38 -5.86 -3.85
N TYR A 109 5.16 -5.07 -3.10
CA TYR A 109 5.89 -3.94 -3.66
C TYR A 109 7.25 -4.37 -4.24
N GLY A 110 7.98 -5.25 -3.56
CA GLY A 110 9.27 -5.76 -3.99
C GLY A 110 9.22 -6.57 -5.27
N GLY A 111 8.09 -7.22 -5.57
CA GLY A 111 7.85 -7.89 -6.85
C GLY A 111 7.90 -6.96 -8.07
N ARG A 112 7.79 -5.63 -7.86
CA ARG A 112 7.96 -4.63 -8.93
C ARG A 112 9.40 -4.15 -9.07
N ILE A 113 10.22 -4.35 -8.04
CA ILE A 113 11.59 -3.84 -7.99
C ILE A 113 12.51 -4.80 -8.72
N THR A 114 13.19 -4.25 -9.72
CA THR A 114 14.09 -4.96 -10.64
C THR A 114 15.56 -4.65 -10.44
N ASP A 115 15.88 -3.55 -9.75
CA ASP A 115 17.24 -3.14 -9.42
C ASP A 115 17.59 -3.59 -8.00
N ASP A 116 18.79 -4.12 -7.80
CA ASP A 116 19.20 -4.67 -6.51
C ASP A 116 19.43 -3.56 -5.46
N LEU A 117 19.88 -2.37 -5.88
CA LEU A 117 20.09 -1.23 -4.96
C LEU A 117 18.76 -0.63 -4.50
N ASP A 118 17.72 -0.72 -5.33
CA ASP A 118 16.36 -0.31 -4.95
C ASP A 118 15.66 -1.34 -4.04
N ARG A 119 16.20 -2.57 -3.94
CA ARG A 119 15.65 -3.66 -3.11
C ARG A 119 16.20 -3.68 -1.68
N GLU A 120 17.43 -3.19 -1.48
CA GLU A 120 18.08 -3.07 -0.15
C GLU A 120 17.55 -1.89 0.68
#